data_AF-A0A4P6U7S7-F1
#
_entry.id   AF-A0A4P6U7S7-F1
#
_cell.length_a   1.000
_cell.length_b   1.000
_cell.length_c   1.000
_cell.angle_alpha   90.00
_cell.angle_beta   90.00
_cell.angle_gamma   90.00
#
_symmetry.space_group_name_H-M   'P 1'
#
loop_
_entity.id
_entity.type
_entity.pdbx_description
1 polymer ?
#
loop_
_entity_poly.entity_id
_entity_poly.type
_entity_poly.pdbx_seq_one_letter_code
_entity_poly.pdbx_strand_id
1 'polypeptide(L)'
;MAESGTAAPASPVAQTIDLLGDRLTLAILREAFVDHVRRFSQWIERTGAPPAMLTARLNALVEAGLMERRPQPNSADRHDYLLTELGLATWEILASVWAWQREWSPEGLLQPELVHIDCGHRGPPSMMCRHCNGAVGTRDAQLELDRESLVLVARSGRRRSTRNAPSVSRVDLQFTEVMEAIGDRWSAMVTGLALSGVRRFGEFQSILSISPTTLTERLGRLSEVQILTRSEHGGGRDYVMTPRGRGLFPIFAFLLSWTQVAHPDELPLGPKLRHPDCGSWLLPALRCRGCETRLERTSVRFEPFPFGTQLPS
;
A
#
# COMPACT_ATOMS: atom_id res chain seq x y z
N MET A 1 -36.69 -16.03 -19.25
CA MET A 1 -35.57 -15.17 -19.67
C MET A 1 -34.95 -14.61 -18.40
N ALA A 2 -33.85 -15.21 -17.95
CA ALA A 2 -33.16 -14.79 -16.74
C ALA A 2 -32.06 -13.80 -17.13
N GLU A 3 -32.16 -12.57 -16.63
CA GLU A 3 -31.13 -11.55 -16.78
C GLU A 3 -29.85 -12.01 -16.07
N SER A 4 -28.80 -12.18 -16.86
CA SER A 4 -27.45 -12.44 -16.40
C SER A 4 -26.93 -11.17 -15.75
N GLY A 5 -26.98 -11.11 -14.42
CA GLY A 5 -26.45 -10.00 -13.62
C GLY A 5 -24.96 -9.80 -13.92
N THR A 6 -24.65 -8.86 -14.79
CA THR A 6 -23.29 -8.43 -15.09
C THR A 6 -22.78 -7.70 -13.84
N ALA A 7 -21.78 -8.28 -13.17
CA ALA A 7 -21.14 -7.63 -12.03
C ALA A 7 -20.64 -6.25 -12.46
N ALA A 8 -21.03 -5.19 -11.75
CA ALA A 8 -20.53 -3.84 -12.02
C ALA A 8 -18.99 -3.85 -11.95
N PRO A 9 -18.29 -3.17 -12.88
CA PRO A 9 -16.83 -3.11 -12.87
C PRO A 9 -16.34 -2.54 -11.53
N ALA A 10 -15.21 -3.09 -11.04
CA ALA A 10 -14.65 -2.68 -9.77
C ALA A 10 -14.19 -1.21 -9.82
N SER A 11 -14.39 -0.43 -8.76
CA SER A 11 -13.82 0.92 -8.64
C SER A 11 -12.31 0.89 -8.86
N PRO A 12 -11.70 1.93 -9.47
CA PRO A 12 -10.25 2.11 -9.55
C PRO A 12 -9.51 1.87 -8.24
N VAL A 13 -10.08 2.38 -7.14
CA VAL A 13 -9.50 2.25 -5.80
C VAL A 13 -9.50 0.80 -5.33
N ALA A 14 -10.61 0.06 -5.54
CA ALA A 14 -10.66 -1.36 -5.22
C ALA A 14 -9.66 -2.16 -6.07
N GLN A 15 -9.53 -1.87 -7.36
CA GLN A 15 -8.54 -2.52 -8.24
C GLN A 15 -7.11 -2.26 -7.74
N THR A 16 -6.82 -1.01 -7.36
CA THR A 16 -5.53 -0.62 -6.76
C THR A 16 -5.24 -1.40 -5.48
N ILE A 17 -6.22 -1.47 -4.56
CA ILE A 17 -6.07 -2.18 -3.29
C ILE A 17 -5.93 -3.69 -3.52
N ASP A 18 -6.68 -4.27 -4.45
CA ASP A 18 -6.60 -5.71 -4.72
C ASP A 18 -5.24 -6.11 -5.31
N LEU A 19 -4.67 -5.23 -6.14
CA LEU A 19 -3.36 -5.38 -6.74
C LEU A 19 -2.22 -5.19 -5.74
N LEU A 20 -2.17 -4.03 -5.06
CA LEU A 20 -1.07 -3.64 -4.18
C LEU A 20 -1.21 -4.18 -2.75
N GLY A 21 -2.42 -4.56 -2.34
CA GLY A 21 -2.70 -5.29 -1.10
C GLY A 21 -2.44 -6.79 -1.22
N ASP A 22 -1.46 -7.21 -2.03
CA ASP A 22 -1.03 -8.59 -2.18
C ASP A 22 0.43 -8.74 -1.75
N ARG A 23 0.70 -9.68 -0.84
CA ARG A 23 2.04 -9.89 -0.26
C ARG A 23 3.09 -10.19 -1.33
N LEU A 24 2.75 -11.07 -2.27
CA LEU A 24 3.67 -11.46 -3.34
C LEU A 24 3.92 -10.30 -4.31
N THR A 25 2.91 -9.45 -4.56
CA THR A 25 3.10 -8.21 -5.33
C THR A 25 4.09 -7.27 -4.64
N LEU A 26 3.92 -6.99 -3.34
CA LEU A 26 4.84 -6.13 -2.59
C LEU A 26 6.27 -6.71 -2.56
N ALA A 27 6.41 -8.03 -2.45
CA ALA A 27 7.71 -8.70 -2.53
C ALA A 27 8.35 -8.61 -3.92
N ILE A 28 7.57 -8.83 -4.99
CA ILE A 28 8.07 -8.69 -6.36
C ILE A 28 8.53 -7.25 -6.61
N LEU A 29 7.70 -6.26 -6.26
CA LEU A 29 8.07 -4.86 -6.41
C LEU A 29 9.32 -4.53 -5.59
N ARG A 30 9.42 -5.04 -4.36
CA ARG A 30 10.61 -4.87 -3.52
C ARG A 30 11.89 -5.33 -4.22
N GLU A 31 11.97 -6.56 -4.70
CA GLU A 31 13.21 -7.02 -5.32
C GLU A 31 13.45 -6.36 -6.70
N ALA A 32 12.41 -5.88 -7.39
CA ALA A 32 12.57 -5.08 -8.61
C ALA A 32 13.27 -3.73 -8.31
N PHE A 33 12.89 -3.06 -7.23
CA PHE A 33 13.43 -1.75 -6.86
C PHE A 33 14.79 -1.83 -6.18
N VAL A 34 15.01 -2.84 -5.33
CA VAL A 34 16.21 -2.93 -4.48
C VAL A 34 17.33 -3.71 -5.13
N ASP A 35 17.03 -4.92 -5.61
CA ASP A 35 18.01 -5.84 -6.18
C ASP A 35 17.99 -5.85 -7.72
N HIS A 36 17.13 -5.03 -8.32
CA HIS A 36 16.93 -4.95 -9.77
C HIS A 36 16.68 -6.31 -10.43
N VAL A 37 15.92 -7.17 -9.73
CA VAL A 37 15.56 -8.50 -10.21
C VAL A 37 14.68 -8.39 -11.45
N ARG A 38 14.98 -9.21 -12.46
CA ARG A 38 14.29 -9.21 -13.76
C ARG A 38 13.94 -10.61 -14.25
N ARG A 39 14.67 -11.64 -13.82
CA ARG A 39 14.54 -13.01 -14.34
C ARG A 39 13.68 -13.87 -13.44
N PHE A 40 12.90 -14.78 -14.03
CA PHE A 40 12.05 -15.73 -13.31
C PHE A 40 12.78 -16.54 -12.23
N SER A 41 13.98 -17.06 -12.54
CA SER A 41 14.75 -17.85 -11.57
C SER A 41 15.19 -17.05 -10.35
N GLN A 42 15.51 -15.77 -10.52
CA GLN A 42 15.89 -14.87 -9.43
C GLN A 42 14.68 -14.57 -8.53
N TRP A 43 13.50 -14.39 -9.12
CA TRP A 43 12.26 -14.21 -8.35
C TRP A 43 11.96 -15.40 -7.44
N ILE A 44 12.14 -16.63 -7.93
CA ILE A 44 11.99 -17.85 -7.11
C ILE A 44 12.98 -17.83 -5.94
N GLU A 45 14.26 -17.57 -6.22
CA GLU A 45 15.32 -17.55 -5.21
C GLU A 45 15.06 -16.50 -4.12
N ARG A 46 14.63 -15.29 -4.52
CA ARG A 46 14.48 -14.15 -3.61
C ARG A 46 13.17 -14.16 -2.84
N THR A 47 12.06 -14.50 -3.49
CA THR A 47 10.73 -14.49 -2.85
C THR A 47 10.39 -15.82 -2.17
N GLY A 48 10.98 -16.94 -2.61
CA GLY A 48 10.60 -18.27 -2.15
C GLY A 48 9.20 -18.70 -2.59
N ALA A 49 8.55 -17.95 -3.48
CA ALA A 49 7.19 -18.25 -3.93
C ALA A 49 7.16 -19.51 -4.83
N PRO A 50 6.13 -20.37 -4.72
CA PRO A 50 5.97 -21.50 -5.63
C PRO A 50 5.89 -21.04 -7.10
N PRO A 51 6.54 -21.74 -8.06
CA PRO A 51 6.60 -21.30 -9.45
C PRO A 51 5.25 -21.00 -10.10
N ALA A 52 4.23 -21.82 -9.84
CA ALA A 52 2.90 -21.59 -10.38
C ALA A 52 2.27 -20.28 -9.87
N MET A 53 2.45 -19.98 -8.58
CA MET A 53 1.94 -18.74 -7.97
C MET A 53 2.71 -17.52 -8.49
N LEU A 54 4.03 -17.63 -8.61
CA LEU A 54 4.86 -16.57 -9.16
C LEU A 54 4.51 -16.29 -10.63
N THR A 55 4.35 -17.31 -11.46
CA THR A 55 3.93 -17.17 -12.86
C THR A 55 2.59 -16.45 -12.96
N ALA A 56 1.59 -16.92 -12.20
CA ALA A 56 0.27 -16.30 -12.18
C ALA A 56 0.36 -14.82 -11.75
N ARG A 57 1.19 -14.51 -10.75
CA ARG A 57 1.32 -13.15 -10.25
C ARG A 57 2.07 -12.23 -11.21
N LEU A 58 3.18 -12.68 -11.80
CA LEU A 58 3.91 -11.90 -12.81
C LEU A 58 3.03 -11.63 -14.04
N ASN A 59 2.24 -12.61 -14.49
CA ASN A 59 1.28 -12.40 -15.58
C ASN A 59 0.24 -11.35 -15.20
N ALA A 60 -0.32 -11.40 -13.99
CA ALA A 60 -1.27 -10.38 -13.52
C ALA A 60 -0.65 -8.97 -13.46
N LEU A 61 0.62 -8.86 -13.08
CA LEU A 61 1.35 -7.57 -13.08
C LEU A 61 1.61 -7.05 -14.51
N VAL A 62 1.81 -7.95 -15.46
CA VAL A 62 1.94 -7.60 -16.88
C VAL A 62 0.59 -7.17 -17.46
N GLU A 63 -0.48 -7.92 -17.17
CA GLU A 63 -1.84 -7.58 -17.60
C GLU A 63 -2.30 -6.24 -17.01
N ALA A 64 -1.94 -5.94 -15.76
CA ALA A 64 -2.19 -4.66 -15.12
C ALA A 64 -1.26 -3.53 -15.60
N GLY A 65 -0.31 -3.82 -16.50
CA GLY A 65 0.61 -2.82 -17.06
C GLY A 65 1.68 -2.32 -16.10
N LEU A 66 1.89 -2.94 -14.93
CA LEU A 66 2.98 -2.60 -14.00
C LEU A 66 4.32 -3.17 -14.47
N MET A 67 4.28 -4.27 -15.22
CA MET A 67 5.45 -4.91 -15.78
C MET A 67 5.27 -5.15 -17.27
N GLU A 68 6.38 -5.21 -17.99
CA GLU A 68 6.42 -5.68 -19.37
C GLU A 68 7.35 -6.89 -19.48
N ARG A 69 7.00 -7.79 -20.40
CA ARG A 69 7.79 -8.99 -20.68
C ARG A 69 8.65 -8.76 -21.91
N ARG A 70 9.97 -8.76 -21.76
CA ARG A 70 10.94 -8.50 -22.83
C ARG A 70 11.79 -9.74 -23.12
N PRO A 71 11.93 -10.19 -24.39
CA PRO A 71 12.82 -11.30 -24.74
C PRO A 71 14.27 -10.99 -24.35
N GLN A 72 15.00 -12.00 -23.90
CA GLN A 72 16.42 -11.86 -23.59
C GLN A 72 17.24 -11.77 -24.90
N PRO A 73 18.32 -10.97 -24.96
CA PRO A 73 19.11 -10.79 -26.17
C PRO A 73 19.62 -12.10 -26.80
N ASN A 74 19.81 -13.16 -26.00
CA ASN A 74 20.39 -14.43 -26.42
C ASN A 74 19.39 -15.61 -26.38
N SER A 75 18.11 -15.35 -26.15
CA SER A 75 17.08 -16.41 -26.13
C SER A 75 15.68 -15.80 -26.28
N ALA A 76 15.02 -16.13 -27.39
CA ALA A 76 13.64 -15.68 -27.64
C ALA A 76 12.62 -16.31 -26.66
N ASP A 77 12.92 -17.51 -26.14
CA ASP A 77 12.03 -18.21 -25.21
C ASP A 77 12.16 -17.70 -23.77
N ARG A 78 13.30 -17.11 -23.41
CA ARG A 78 13.54 -16.56 -22.08
C ARG A 78 13.22 -15.08 -22.07
N HIS A 79 12.49 -14.67 -21.04
CA HIS A 79 12.03 -13.30 -20.91
C HIS A 79 12.48 -12.70 -19.58
N ASP A 80 12.77 -11.40 -19.63
CA ASP A 80 12.93 -10.53 -18.48
C ASP A 80 11.60 -9.82 -18.21
N TYR A 81 11.30 -9.59 -16.94
CA TYR A 81 10.17 -8.81 -16.47
C TYR A 81 10.71 -7.46 -15.98
N LEU A 82 10.30 -6.38 -16.65
CA LEU A 82 10.78 -5.02 -16.37
C LEU A 82 9.61 -4.18 -15.87
N LEU A 83 9.86 -3.30 -14.90
CA LEU A 83 8.86 -2.31 -14.49
C LEU A 83 8.59 -1.33 -15.63
N THR A 84 7.32 -1.06 -15.89
CA THR A 84 6.87 0.03 -16.76
C THR A 84 6.90 1.36 -15.99
N GLU A 85 6.56 2.48 -16.65
CA GLU A 85 6.36 3.76 -15.95
C GLU A 85 5.29 3.67 -14.85
N LEU A 86 4.20 2.91 -15.08
CA LEU A 86 3.15 2.69 -14.07
C LEU A 86 3.69 1.87 -12.88
N GLY A 87 4.49 0.84 -13.15
CA GLY A 87 5.17 0.06 -12.11
C GLY A 87 6.17 0.90 -11.33
N LEU A 88 6.96 1.74 -12.02
CA LEU A 88 7.91 2.66 -11.40
C LEU A 88 7.22 3.70 -10.51
N ALA A 89 6.01 4.13 -10.85
CA ALA A 89 5.21 5.06 -10.05
C ALA A 89 4.80 4.50 -8.67
N THR A 90 4.95 3.20 -8.40
CA THR A 90 4.66 2.60 -7.08
C THR A 90 5.73 2.90 -6.02
N TRP A 91 6.87 3.51 -6.40
CA TRP A 91 8.02 3.70 -5.50
C TRP A 91 7.70 4.50 -4.22
N GLU A 92 6.80 5.49 -4.28
CA GLU A 92 6.43 6.31 -3.12
C GLU A 92 5.62 5.49 -2.10
N ILE A 93 4.81 4.55 -2.59
CA ILE A 93 4.06 3.59 -1.75
C ILE A 93 5.05 2.67 -1.05
N LEU A 94 5.99 2.08 -1.78
CA LEU A 94 6.98 1.15 -1.22
C LEU A 94 7.91 1.84 -0.22
N ALA A 95 8.40 3.04 -0.54
CA ALA A 95 9.20 3.84 0.38
C ALA A 95 8.43 4.14 1.68
N SER A 96 7.13 4.41 1.60
CA SER A 96 6.26 4.63 2.76
C SER A 96 6.02 3.35 3.56
N VAL A 97 5.82 2.21 2.89
CA VAL A 97 5.69 0.89 3.52
C VAL A 97 6.96 0.55 4.29
N TRP A 98 8.14 0.68 3.67
CA TRP A 98 9.42 0.38 4.31
C TRP A 98 9.73 1.35 5.44
N ALA A 99 9.45 2.65 5.27
CA ALA A 99 9.59 3.63 6.35
C ALA A 99 8.72 3.27 7.56
N TRP A 100 7.47 2.84 7.34
CA TRP A 100 6.57 2.41 8.41
C TRP A 100 7.05 1.12 9.07
N GLN A 101 7.47 0.13 8.29
CA GLN A 101 7.96 -1.15 8.82
C GLN A 101 9.24 -0.96 9.63
N ARG A 102 10.18 -0.13 9.16
CA ARG A 102 11.40 0.20 9.91
C ARG A 102 11.11 0.76 11.30
N GLU A 103 10.03 1.52 11.44
CA GLU A 103 9.65 2.14 12.70
C GLU A 103 8.83 1.21 13.60
N TRP A 104 7.95 0.38 13.01
CA TRP A 104 6.87 -0.29 13.77
C TRP A 104 6.83 -1.82 13.64
N SER A 105 7.72 -2.43 12.86
CA SER A 105 7.78 -3.90 12.70
C SER A 105 9.06 -4.44 13.34
N PRO A 106 9.01 -5.60 14.03
CA PRO A 106 10.20 -6.27 14.56
C PRO A 106 11.26 -6.53 13.47
N GLU A 107 10.81 -6.87 12.27
CA GLU A 107 11.62 -7.08 11.07
C GLU A 107 11.97 -5.77 10.36
N GLY A 108 11.68 -4.62 10.97
CA GLY A 108 11.89 -3.30 10.39
C GLY A 108 13.31 -3.07 9.89
N LEU A 109 14.32 -3.57 10.63
CA LEU A 109 15.73 -3.46 10.23
C LEU A 109 16.07 -4.26 8.97
N LEU A 110 15.25 -5.23 8.54
CA LEU A 110 15.45 -5.98 7.29
C LEU A 110 14.95 -5.20 6.05
N GLN A 111 14.25 -4.09 6.26
CA GLN A 111 13.73 -3.26 5.17
C GLN A 111 14.82 -2.37 4.58
N PRO A 112 14.74 -2.09 3.27
CA PRO A 112 15.79 -1.33 2.60
C PRO A 112 15.84 0.10 3.11
N GLU A 113 17.02 0.69 3.09
CA GLU A 113 17.23 2.09 3.43
C GLU A 113 17.12 2.96 2.18
N LEU A 114 16.31 4.01 2.24
CA LEU A 114 16.27 5.03 1.20
C LEU A 114 17.50 5.94 1.36
N VAL A 115 18.24 6.11 0.26
CA VAL A 115 19.38 7.03 0.16
C VAL A 115 19.07 8.07 -0.90
N HIS A 116 19.09 9.35 -0.51
CA HIS A 116 19.02 10.46 -1.46
C HIS A 116 20.40 10.66 -2.10
N ILE A 117 20.50 10.47 -3.41
CA ILE A 117 21.76 10.45 -4.16
C ILE A 117 22.46 11.81 -4.08
N ASP A 118 21.71 12.92 -4.18
CA ASP A 118 22.32 14.25 -4.30
C ASP A 118 22.97 14.74 -2.99
N CYS A 119 22.38 14.42 -1.83
CA CYS A 119 22.90 14.87 -0.53
C CYS A 119 23.49 13.75 0.34
N GLY A 120 23.36 12.49 -0.07
CA GLY A 120 23.81 11.32 0.70
C GLY A 120 22.99 11.02 1.95
N HIS A 121 21.89 11.74 2.22
CA HIS A 121 21.05 11.49 3.38
C HIS A 121 20.42 10.09 3.32
N ARG A 122 20.45 9.41 4.46
CA ARG A 122 19.97 8.05 4.65
C ARG A 122 18.82 8.03 5.64
N GLY A 123 17.73 7.36 5.29
CA GLY A 123 16.62 7.15 6.20
C GLY A 123 15.24 7.43 5.59
N PRO A 124 14.19 7.33 6.41
CA PRO A 124 12.83 7.48 5.93
C PRO A 124 12.57 8.91 5.43
N PRO A 125 11.87 9.08 4.30
CA PRO A 125 11.46 10.39 3.83
C PRO A 125 10.39 11.02 4.75
N SER A 126 10.13 12.31 4.57
CA SER A 126 8.93 12.98 5.08
C SER A 126 7.93 13.17 3.94
N MET A 127 6.63 13.17 4.23
CA MET A 127 5.62 13.47 3.21
C MET A 127 5.33 14.97 3.16
N MET A 128 5.09 15.48 1.96
CA MET A 128 4.73 16.86 1.68
C MET A 128 3.59 16.95 0.66
N CYS A 129 2.96 18.11 0.56
CA CYS A 129 2.02 18.44 -0.50
C CYS A 129 2.77 19.07 -1.69
N ARG A 130 2.62 18.52 -2.90
CA ARG A 130 3.23 19.09 -4.14
C ARG A 130 2.73 20.49 -4.48
N HIS A 131 1.54 20.86 -4.00
CA HIS A 131 0.93 22.14 -4.34
C HIS A 131 1.54 23.30 -3.54
N CYS A 132 1.66 23.16 -2.22
CA CYS A 132 2.16 24.21 -1.33
C CYS A 132 3.54 23.95 -0.73
N ASN A 133 4.14 22.78 -1.00
CA ASN A 133 5.40 22.29 -0.41
C ASN A 133 5.38 22.12 1.11
N GLY A 134 4.20 22.27 1.76
CA GLY A 134 4.02 22.06 3.19
C GLY A 134 4.21 20.60 3.58
N ALA A 135 4.73 20.36 4.80
CA ALA A 135 4.74 19.03 5.40
C ALA A 135 3.31 18.54 5.61
N VAL A 136 3.05 17.25 5.40
CA VAL A 136 1.71 16.69 5.60
C VAL A 136 1.79 15.40 6.41
N GLY A 137 1.14 15.39 7.56
CA GLY A 137 0.86 14.22 8.37
C GLY A 137 -0.64 13.89 8.42
N THR A 138 -1.00 12.88 9.23
CA THR A 138 -2.38 12.36 9.30
C THR A 138 -3.43 13.41 9.64
N ARG A 139 -3.06 14.45 10.40
CA ARG A 139 -3.99 15.50 10.85
C ARG A 139 -4.11 16.66 9.87
N ASP A 140 -3.23 16.71 8.87
CA ASP A 140 -3.13 17.79 7.92
C ASP A 140 -3.90 17.48 6.63
N ALA A 141 -4.61 16.35 6.58
CA ALA A 141 -5.47 15.98 5.47
C ALA A 141 -6.84 15.53 5.94
N GLN A 142 -7.87 15.94 5.21
CA GLN A 142 -9.25 15.51 5.42
C GLN A 142 -9.66 14.57 4.29
N LEU A 143 -10.18 13.40 4.64
CA LEU A 143 -10.70 12.48 3.66
C LEU A 143 -12.12 12.89 3.28
N GLU A 144 -12.30 13.15 1.99
CA GLU A 144 -13.60 13.34 1.38
C GLU A 144 -14.01 12.03 0.72
N LEU A 145 -15.12 11.47 1.23
CA LEU A 145 -15.76 10.26 0.74
C LEU A 145 -17.18 10.60 0.34
N ASP A 146 -17.45 10.70 -0.95
CA ASP A 146 -18.83 10.71 -1.40
C ASP A 146 -19.44 9.29 -1.30
N ARG A 147 -20.76 9.25 -1.17
CA ARG A 147 -21.52 8.00 -0.96
C ARG A 147 -21.40 7.05 -2.16
N GLU A 148 -21.28 7.56 -3.38
CA GLU A 148 -21.19 6.75 -4.60
C GLU A 148 -19.84 6.05 -4.69
N SER A 149 -18.76 6.76 -4.35
CA SER A 149 -17.41 6.24 -4.23
C SER A 149 -17.31 5.08 -3.24
N LEU A 150 -17.93 5.22 -2.06
CA LEU A 150 -18.00 4.14 -1.06
C LEU A 150 -18.74 2.90 -1.58
N VAL A 151 -19.89 3.11 -2.23
CA VAL A 151 -20.69 2.03 -2.78
C VAL A 151 -19.94 1.29 -3.89
N LEU A 152 -19.20 2.00 -4.75
CA LEU A 152 -18.43 1.39 -5.82
C LEU A 152 -17.29 0.52 -5.26
N VAL A 153 -16.54 1.01 -4.28
CA VAL A 153 -15.48 0.23 -3.61
C VAL A 153 -16.06 -1.00 -2.89
N ALA A 154 -17.22 -0.85 -2.24
CA ALA A 154 -17.91 -1.94 -1.55
C ALA A 154 -18.48 -3.02 -2.51
N ARG A 155 -19.02 -2.61 -3.66
CA ARG A 155 -19.66 -3.50 -4.65
C ARG A 155 -18.68 -4.21 -5.59
N SER A 156 -17.46 -3.71 -5.69
CA SER A 156 -16.35 -4.28 -6.47
C SER A 156 -16.07 -5.73 -6.03
N GLY A 157 -16.72 -6.68 -6.68
CA GLY A 157 -16.86 -8.05 -6.20
C GLY A 157 -15.71 -8.97 -6.59
N ARG A 158 -14.75 -9.15 -5.68
CA ARG A 158 -14.19 -10.46 -5.35
C ARG A 158 -13.82 -10.48 -3.87
N ARG A 159 -14.49 -11.33 -3.09
CA ARG A 159 -14.09 -11.61 -1.71
C ARG A 159 -12.75 -12.36 -1.81
N ARG A 160 -11.63 -11.73 -1.45
CA ARG A 160 -10.37 -12.47 -1.29
C ARG A 160 -10.61 -13.45 -0.14
N SER A 161 -10.86 -14.71 -0.48
CA SER A 161 -10.87 -15.80 0.49
C SER A 161 -9.44 -15.94 0.98
N THR A 162 -9.20 -15.57 2.23
CA THR A 162 -7.93 -15.77 2.92
C THR A 162 -7.71 -17.25 3.27
N ARG A 163 -8.10 -18.18 2.40
CA ARG A 163 -7.92 -19.63 2.65
C ARG A 163 -7.17 -20.30 1.50
N ASN A 164 -5.97 -20.76 1.88
CA ASN A 164 -4.98 -21.63 1.24
C ASN A 164 -3.90 -20.90 0.41
N ALA A 165 -2.59 -21.09 0.64
CA ALA A 165 -1.87 -22.15 1.36
C ALA A 165 -0.70 -21.60 2.19
N PRO A 166 -0.30 -22.28 3.28
CA PRO A 166 0.91 -21.93 4.02
C PRO A 166 2.13 -22.41 3.22
N SER A 167 2.94 -21.48 2.77
CA SER A 167 4.38 -21.70 2.70
C SER A 167 4.96 -20.61 3.56
N VAL A 168 5.61 -20.93 4.68
CA VAL A 168 6.32 -19.92 5.47
C VAL A 168 7.48 -19.41 4.60
N SER A 169 7.20 -18.39 3.80
CA SER A 169 8.16 -17.76 2.90
C SER A 169 8.71 -16.51 3.59
N ARG A 170 9.93 -16.09 3.20
CA ARG A 170 10.52 -14.84 3.68
C ARG A 170 9.61 -13.63 3.41
N VAL A 171 8.68 -13.75 2.48
CA VAL A 171 7.66 -12.75 2.12
C VAL A 171 6.57 -12.61 3.18
N ASP A 172 6.21 -13.69 3.87
CA ASP A 172 5.12 -13.65 4.86
C ASP A 172 5.51 -12.85 6.09
N LEU A 173 6.75 -13.01 6.57
CA LEU A 173 7.23 -12.26 7.73
C LEU A 173 7.44 -10.76 7.40
N GLN A 174 7.83 -10.43 6.17
CA GLN A 174 8.19 -9.05 5.81
C GLN A 174 7.01 -8.09 5.69
N PHE A 175 5.78 -8.56 5.45
CA PHE A 175 4.64 -7.68 5.16
C PHE A 175 3.40 -7.97 6.01
N THR A 176 3.49 -8.78 7.06
CA THR A 176 2.29 -9.22 7.79
C THR A 176 1.49 -8.07 8.37
N GLU A 177 2.11 -7.14 9.09
CA GLU A 177 1.36 -6.12 9.83
C GLU A 177 0.81 -5.01 8.92
N VAL A 178 1.55 -4.63 7.87
CA VAL A 178 1.01 -3.69 6.88
C VAL A 178 -0.18 -4.29 6.14
N MET A 179 -0.18 -5.60 5.90
CA MET A 179 -1.28 -6.29 5.23
C MET A 179 -2.53 -6.43 6.08
N GLU A 180 -2.44 -6.33 7.40
CA GLU A 180 -3.63 -6.18 8.24
C GLU A 180 -4.33 -4.84 8.03
N ALA A 181 -3.60 -3.82 7.57
CA ALA A 181 -4.17 -2.51 7.25
C ALA A 181 -4.65 -2.37 5.80
N ILE A 182 -3.89 -2.88 4.83
CA ILE A 182 -4.15 -2.64 3.39
C ILE A 182 -4.46 -3.91 2.59
N GLY A 183 -4.33 -5.10 3.19
CA GLY A 183 -4.31 -6.36 2.46
C GLY A 183 -5.66 -6.83 1.91
N ASP A 184 -6.73 -6.18 2.32
CA ASP A 184 -8.03 -6.31 1.68
C ASP A 184 -8.79 -4.98 1.72
N ARG A 185 -9.76 -4.85 0.81
CA ARG A 185 -10.59 -3.65 0.69
C ARG A 185 -11.26 -3.18 1.98
N TRP A 186 -11.75 -4.09 2.83
CA TRP A 186 -12.41 -3.72 4.07
C TRP A 186 -11.40 -3.23 5.10
N SER A 187 -10.25 -3.90 5.21
CA SER A 187 -9.14 -3.45 6.04
C SER A 187 -8.69 -2.04 5.62
N ALA A 188 -8.51 -1.82 4.31
CA ALA A 188 -8.10 -0.53 3.76
C ALA A 188 -9.14 0.57 4.04
N MET A 189 -10.43 0.31 3.84
CA MET A 189 -11.49 1.29 4.11
C MET A 189 -11.66 1.59 5.60
N VAL A 190 -11.64 0.57 6.47
CA VAL A 190 -11.72 0.77 7.93
C VAL A 190 -10.53 1.59 8.41
N THR A 191 -9.33 1.28 7.93
CA THR A 191 -8.11 2.03 8.28
C THR A 191 -8.17 3.46 7.76
N GLY A 192 -8.58 3.66 6.51
CA GLY A 192 -8.75 5.00 5.91
C GLY A 192 -9.75 5.87 6.67
N LEU A 193 -10.91 5.32 7.04
CA LEU A 193 -11.90 6.00 7.87
C LEU A 193 -11.36 6.35 9.26
N ALA A 194 -10.64 5.42 9.90
CA ALA A 194 -10.02 5.66 11.19
C ALA A 194 -8.93 6.75 11.14
N LEU A 195 -8.14 6.80 10.05
CA LEU A 195 -7.16 7.87 9.80
C LEU A 195 -7.84 9.23 9.65
N SER A 196 -9.07 9.22 9.10
CA SER A 196 -9.92 10.40 8.92
C SER A 196 -10.64 10.85 10.18
N GLY A 197 -10.50 10.09 11.27
CA GLY A 197 -11.06 10.42 12.58
C GLY A 197 -12.36 9.71 12.95
N VAL A 198 -12.87 8.78 12.12
CA VAL A 198 -13.99 7.92 12.52
C VAL A 198 -13.53 7.00 13.65
N ARG A 199 -14.31 6.95 14.74
CA ARG A 199 -13.94 6.19 15.96
C ARG A 199 -15.01 5.22 16.41
N ARG A 200 -16.28 5.48 16.10
CA ARG A 200 -17.41 4.72 16.66
C ARG A 200 -17.79 3.58 15.76
N PHE A 201 -18.04 2.41 16.34
CA PHE A 201 -18.47 1.21 15.60
C PHE A 201 -19.67 1.48 14.68
N GLY A 202 -20.72 2.12 15.23
CA GLY A 202 -21.94 2.43 14.47
C GLY A 202 -21.70 3.37 13.29
N GLU A 203 -20.71 4.25 13.40
CA GLU A 203 -20.33 5.18 12.32
C GLU A 203 -19.60 4.45 11.19
N PHE A 204 -18.60 3.61 11.52
CA PHE A 204 -17.97 2.73 10.53
C PHE A 204 -19.01 1.86 9.81
N GLN A 205 -19.92 1.25 10.56
CA GLN A 205 -20.96 0.39 10.01
C GLN A 205 -21.90 1.17 9.08
N SER A 206 -22.32 2.36 9.51
CA SER A 206 -23.21 3.22 8.73
C SER A 206 -22.57 3.69 7.42
N ILE A 207 -21.29 4.07 7.45
CA ILE A 207 -20.57 4.58 6.28
C ILE A 207 -20.27 3.44 5.29
N LEU A 208 -19.72 2.32 5.78
CA LEU A 208 -19.27 1.22 4.92
C LEU A 208 -20.39 0.29 4.46
N SER A 209 -21.55 0.30 5.15
CA SER A 209 -22.66 -0.62 4.89
C SER A 209 -22.25 -2.11 4.90
N ILE A 210 -21.33 -2.49 5.79
CA ILE A 210 -20.85 -3.87 5.95
C ILE A 210 -21.51 -4.59 7.12
N SER A 211 -21.42 -5.93 7.11
CA SER A 211 -21.94 -6.74 8.22
C SER A 211 -21.20 -6.43 9.53
N PRO A 212 -21.91 -6.42 10.68
CA PRO A 212 -21.29 -6.24 12.00
C PRO A 212 -20.17 -7.25 12.27
N THR A 213 -20.33 -8.49 11.80
CA THR A 213 -19.35 -9.56 11.95
C THR A 213 -18.05 -9.23 11.21
N THR A 214 -18.13 -8.79 9.95
CA THR A 214 -16.95 -8.38 9.17
C THR A 214 -16.27 -7.16 9.79
N LEU A 215 -17.04 -6.16 10.21
CA LEU A 215 -16.47 -4.98 10.87
C LEU A 215 -15.78 -5.34 12.19
N THR A 216 -16.39 -6.21 12.99
CA THR A 216 -15.82 -6.70 14.26
C THR A 216 -14.51 -7.43 14.04
N GLU A 217 -14.45 -8.32 13.03
CA GLU A 217 -13.22 -9.03 12.66
C GLU A 217 -12.10 -8.05 12.28
N ARG A 218 -12.39 -7.07 11.41
CA ARG A 218 -11.40 -6.09 10.94
C ARG A 218 -10.89 -5.18 12.05
N LEU A 219 -11.80 -4.61 12.84
CA LEU A 219 -11.43 -3.79 14.00
C LEU A 219 -10.69 -4.62 15.07
N GLY A 220 -11.00 -5.91 15.19
CA GLY A 220 -10.26 -6.88 16.02
C GLY A 220 -8.81 -6.99 15.60
N ARG A 221 -8.55 -7.37 14.35
CA ARG A 221 -7.19 -7.52 13.82
C ARG A 221 -6.35 -6.25 13.93
N LEU A 222 -6.92 -5.10 13.56
CA LEU A 222 -6.25 -3.80 13.70
C LEU A 222 -5.94 -3.46 15.17
N SER A 223 -6.76 -3.91 16.13
CA SER A 223 -6.47 -3.75 17.56
C SER A 223 -5.38 -4.72 18.03
N GLU A 224 -5.39 -5.96 17.56
CA GLU A 224 -4.40 -7.00 17.90
C GLU A 224 -2.98 -6.57 17.49
N VAL A 225 -2.82 -5.97 16.31
CA VAL A 225 -1.54 -5.42 15.85
C VAL A 225 -1.29 -3.97 16.31
N GLN A 226 -2.08 -3.46 17.26
CA GLN A 226 -1.90 -2.13 17.87
C GLN A 226 -1.92 -0.95 16.87
N ILE A 227 -2.59 -1.11 15.72
CA ILE A 227 -2.90 0.01 14.81
C ILE A 227 -4.03 0.86 15.41
N LEU A 228 -5.00 0.22 16.03
CA LEU A 228 -6.06 0.85 16.81
C LEU A 228 -5.94 0.45 18.27
N THR A 229 -6.39 1.32 19.17
CA THR A 229 -6.69 0.96 20.56
C THR A 229 -8.19 1.07 20.82
N ARG A 230 -8.71 0.17 21.64
CA ARG A 230 -10.11 0.20 22.08
C ARG A 230 -10.20 1.03 23.36
N SER A 231 -11.05 2.05 23.35
CA SER A 231 -11.40 2.86 24.52
C SER A 231 -12.86 2.61 24.89
N GLU A 232 -13.13 2.39 26.17
CA GLU A 232 -14.48 2.18 26.71
C GLU A 232 -15.01 3.43 27.45
N HIS A 233 -14.59 4.62 27.04
CA HIS A 233 -15.11 5.86 27.63
C HIS A 233 -16.58 6.09 27.26
N GLY A 234 -17.46 6.21 28.27
CA GLY A 234 -18.83 6.70 28.09
C GLY A 234 -19.86 5.69 27.57
N GLY A 235 -19.65 4.39 27.79
CA GLY A 235 -20.64 3.34 27.46
C GLY A 235 -20.63 2.87 26.00
N GLY A 236 -19.75 3.43 25.16
CA GLY A 236 -19.49 3.01 23.78
C GLY A 236 -18.07 2.46 23.59
N ARG A 237 -17.88 1.59 22.59
CA ARG A 237 -16.57 1.13 22.13
C ARG A 237 -16.02 2.09 21.08
N ASP A 238 -15.07 2.92 21.47
CA ASP A 238 -14.32 3.80 20.58
C ASP A 238 -13.04 3.11 20.10
N TYR A 239 -12.73 3.28 18.82
CA TYR A 239 -11.52 2.78 18.17
C TYR A 239 -10.64 3.97 17.79
N VAL A 240 -9.51 4.13 18.49
CA VAL A 240 -8.64 5.30 18.35
C VAL A 240 -7.33 4.91 17.69
N MET A 241 -6.91 5.67 16.69
CA MET A 241 -5.61 5.52 16.03
C MET A 241 -4.44 5.71 17.01
N THR A 242 -3.59 4.70 17.11
CA THR A 242 -2.31 4.76 17.83
C THR A 242 -1.26 5.53 17.00
N PRO A 243 -0.09 5.89 17.56
CA PRO A 243 1.02 6.41 16.76
C PRO A 243 1.42 5.47 15.61
N ARG A 244 1.45 4.15 15.87
CA ARG A 244 1.68 3.10 14.86
C ARG A 244 0.66 3.17 13.73
N GLY A 245 -0.63 3.28 14.06
CA GLY A 245 -1.69 3.38 13.06
C GLY A 245 -1.63 4.67 12.25
N ARG A 246 -1.33 5.81 12.89
CA ARG A 246 -1.16 7.10 12.18
C ARG A 246 0.01 7.07 11.19
N GLY A 247 1.06 6.32 11.51
CA GLY A 247 2.19 6.10 10.62
C GLY A 247 1.82 5.48 9.26
N LEU A 248 0.65 4.84 9.13
CA LEU A 248 0.17 4.28 7.86
C LEU A 248 -0.30 5.36 6.89
N PHE A 249 -0.54 6.58 7.35
CA PHE A 249 -1.15 7.64 6.54
C PHE A 249 -0.44 7.91 5.20
N PRO A 250 0.91 8.01 5.11
CA PRO A 250 1.58 8.16 3.83
C PRO A 250 1.28 7.03 2.85
N ILE A 251 1.21 5.77 3.31
CA ILE A 251 0.88 4.61 2.47
C ILE A 251 -0.51 4.82 1.83
N PHE A 252 -1.51 5.22 2.62
CA PHE A 252 -2.85 5.49 2.11
C PHE A 252 -2.90 6.70 1.17
N ALA A 253 -2.21 7.78 1.49
CA ALA A 253 -2.16 8.96 0.64
C ALA A 253 -1.56 8.62 -0.75
N PHE A 254 -0.45 7.87 -0.78
CA PHE A 254 0.15 7.44 -2.04
C PHE A 254 -0.66 6.37 -2.77
N LEU A 255 -1.35 5.46 -2.08
CA LEU A 255 -2.30 4.53 -2.73
C LEU A 255 -3.40 5.29 -3.48
N LEU A 256 -4.04 6.27 -2.82
CA LEU A 256 -5.09 7.08 -3.44
C LEU A 256 -4.56 7.95 -4.58
N SER A 257 -3.36 8.51 -4.43
CA SER A 257 -2.72 9.27 -5.51
C SER A 257 -2.33 8.39 -6.70
N TRP A 258 -1.84 7.18 -6.45
CA TRP A 258 -1.44 6.25 -7.50
C TRP A 258 -2.63 5.70 -8.27
N THR A 259 -3.80 5.53 -7.64
CA THR A 259 -5.04 5.16 -8.35
C THR A 259 -5.34 6.12 -9.51
N GLN A 260 -5.08 7.43 -9.34
CA GLN A 260 -5.28 8.42 -10.42
C GLN A 260 -4.28 8.24 -11.56
N VAL A 261 -3.07 7.77 -11.28
CA VAL A 261 -2.04 7.46 -12.29
C VAL A 261 -2.39 6.17 -13.04
N ALA A 262 -2.91 5.17 -12.33
CA ALA A 262 -3.29 3.89 -12.90
C ALA A 262 -4.57 3.95 -13.75
N HIS A 263 -5.47 4.90 -13.44
CA HIS A 263 -6.77 5.05 -14.10
C HIS A 263 -6.99 6.53 -14.53
N PRO A 264 -6.19 7.06 -15.48
CA PRO A 264 -6.25 8.48 -15.85
C PRO A 264 -7.54 8.87 -16.58
N ASP A 265 -8.16 7.91 -17.27
CA ASP A 265 -9.36 8.14 -18.09
C ASP A 265 -10.67 7.88 -17.32
N GLU A 266 -10.58 7.37 -16.09
CA GLU A 266 -11.77 7.13 -15.26
C GLU A 266 -12.11 8.40 -14.49
N LEU A 267 -13.41 8.74 -14.44
CA LEU A 267 -13.89 9.81 -13.56
C LEU A 267 -13.37 9.55 -12.14
N PRO A 268 -12.99 10.58 -11.38
CA PRO A 268 -12.36 10.41 -10.09
C PRO A 268 -13.40 9.97 -9.05
N LEU A 269 -13.80 8.70 -9.15
CA LEU A 269 -14.67 7.94 -8.29
C LEU A 269 -13.76 7.25 -7.27
N GLY A 270 -13.78 7.75 -6.04
CA GLY A 270 -12.96 7.25 -4.96
C GLY A 270 -12.71 8.28 -3.87
N PRO A 271 -12.16 7.83 -2.73
CA PRO A 271 -11.77 8.72 -1.65
C PRO A 271 -10.72 9.73 -2.12
N LYS A 272 -10.90 11.00 -1.77
CA LYS A 272 -9.93 12.07 -2.02
C LYS A 272 -9.43 12.66 -0.72
N LEU A 273 -8.19 13.12 -0.72
CA LEU A 273 -7.61 13.82 0.42
C LEU A 273 -7.57 15.31 0.11
N ARG A 274 -8.21 16.11 0.96
CA ARG A 274 -8.15 17.56 0.96
C ARG A 274 -7.03 18.01 1.89
N HIS A 275 -6.17 18.94 1.48
CA HIS A 275 -5.21 19.60 2.38
C HIS A 275 -5.76 20.96 2.81
N PRO A 276 -6.27 21.12 4.04
CA PRO A 276 -6.97 22.35 4.46
C PRO A 276 -6.09 23.59 4.38
N ASP A 277 -4.81 23.49 4.72
CA ASP A 277 -3.92 24.65 4.79
C ASP A 277 -3.74 25.35 3.43
N CYS A 278 -3.66 24.57 2.34
CA CYS A 278 -3.52 25.13 1.01
C CYS A 278 -4.82 25.18 0.20
N GLY A 279 -5.88 24.54 0.69
CA GLY A 279 -7.14 24.48 -0.03
C GLY A 279 -7.01 23.80 -1.40
N SER A 280 -6.12 22.82 -1.55
CA SER A 280 -6.03 21.96 -2.75
C SER A 280 -6.28 20.50 -2.41
N TRP A 281 -6.63 19.69 -3.42
CA TRP A 281 -6.53 18.24 -3.28
C TRP A 281 -5.08 17.87 -3.03
N LEU A 282 -4.84 17.03 -2.03
CA LEU A 282 -3.51 16.60 -1.65
C LEU A 282 -2.92 15.75 -2.78
N LEU A 283 -1.88 16.30 -3.40
CA LEU A 283 -0.95 15.55 -4.24
C LEU A 283 0.28 15.26 -3.39
N PRO A 284 0.41 14.06 -2.80
CA PRO A 284 1.52 13.76 -1.91
C PRO A 284 2.83 13.67 -2.70
N ALA A 285 3.94 14.03 -2.06
CA ALA A 285 5.29 13.70 -2.50
C ALA A 285 6.18 13.39 -1.31
N LEU A 286 7.28 12.68 -1.59
CA LEU A 286 8.33 12.46 -0.62
C LEU A 286 9.33 13.61 -0.63
N ARG A 287 9.81 13.97 0.56
CA ARG A 287 10.83 14.99 0.82
C ARG A 287 11.97 14.39 1.63
N CYS A 288 13.20 14.67 1.22
CA CYS A 288 14.40 14.32 1.96
C CYS A 288 14.41 15.03 3.33
N ARG A 289 14.68 14.30 4.42
CA ARG A 289 14.80 14.93 5.75
C ARG A 289 16.15 15.61 5.99
N GLY A 290 17.15 15.37 5.13
CA GLY A 290 18.46 16.00 5.22
C GLY A 290 18.54 17.37 4.54
N CYS A 291 18.13 17.44 3.27
CA CYS A 291 18.24 18.65 2.45
C CYS A 291 16.90 19.30 2.09
N GLU A 292 15.79 18.75 2.59
CA GLU A 292 14.41 19.24 2.37
C GLU A 292 13.93 19.28 0.91
N THR A 293 14.73 18.76 -0.02
CA THR A 293 14.36 18.70 -1.43
C THR A 293 13.34 17.60 -1.67
N ARG A 294 12.39 17.85 -2.59
CA ARG A 294 11.47 16.84 -3.07
C ARG A 294 12.24 15.70 -3.73
N LEU A 295 11.93 14.48 -3.33
CA LEU A 295 12.54 13.28 -3.88
C LEU A 295 11.83 12.91 -5.18
N GLU A 296 12.64 12.55 -6.17
CA GLU A 296 12.18 11.91 -7.39
C GLU A 296 12.69 10.47 -7.40
N ARG A 297 12.02 9.59 -8.14
CA ARG A 297 12.46 8.20 -8.27
C ARG A 297 13.94 8.12 -8.68
N THR A 298 14.35 8.98 -9.60
CA THR A 298 15.71 9.10 -10.15
C THR A 298 16.73 9.66 -9.18
N SER A 299 16.32 10.42 -8.17
CA SER A 299 17.22 10.98 -7.17
C SER A 299 17.40 10.05 -5.97
N VAL A 300 16.72 8.91 -5.91
CA VAL A 300 16.86 7.96 -4.79
C VAL A 300 17.38 6.60 -5.24
N ARG A 301 18.07 5.92 -4.33
CA ARG A 301 18.33 4.48 -4.41
C ARG A 301 17.91 3.81 -3.12
N PHE A 302 17.52 2.55 -3.23
CA PHE A 302 17.20 1.71 -2.08
C PHE A 302 18.35 0.75 -1.86
N GLU A 303 19.04 0.89 -0.72
CA GLU A 303 20.10 -0.03 -0.36
C GLU A 303 19.52 -1.16 0.49
N PRO A 304 19.84 -2.44 0.20
CA PRO A 304 19.50 -3.52 1.10
C PRO A 304 20.19 -3.26 2.44
N PHE A 305 19.57 -3.68 3.54
CA PHE A 305 20.22 -3.62 4.84
C PHE A 305 21.55 -4.41 4.77
N PRO A 306 22.68 -3.84 5.22
CA PRO A 306 23.95 -4.54 5.16
C PRO A 306 23.87 -5.86 5.93
N PHE A 307 24.04 -6.98 5.22
CA PHE A 307 24.28 -8.27 5.87
C PHE A 307 25.57 -8.13 6.69
N GLY A 308 25.47 -8.11 8.02
CA GLY A 308 26.64 -8.19 8.91
C GLY A 308 26.76 -7.11 9.99
N THR A 309 25.94 -6.06 10.01
CA THR A 309 25.82 -5.21 11.20
C THR A 309 24.93 -5.92 12.21
N GLN A 310 25.51 -6.32 13.35
CA GLN A 310 24.76 -6.83 14.50
C GLN A 310 23.59 -5.89 14.80
N LEU A 311 22.40 -6.47 14.99
CA LEU A 311 21.27 -5.75 15.57
C LEU A 311 21.77 -5.09 16.88
N PRO A 312 21.56 -3.78 17.09
CA PRO A 312 21.90 -3.17 18.37
C PRO A 312 21.13 -3.93 19.48
N SER A 313 21.87 -4.30 20.52
CA SER A 313 21.44 -5.09 21.67
C SER A 313 20.24 -4.51 22.41
#